data_AF-A0AB73KE52-F1
#
_entry.id   AF-A0AB73KE52-F1
#
_cell.length_a   1.000
_cell.length_b   1.000
_cell.length_c   1.000
_cell.angle_alpha   90.00
_cell.angle_beta   90.00
_cell.angle_gamma   90.00
#
_symmetry.space_group_name_H-M   'P 1'
#
loop_
_entity.id
_entity.type
_entity.pdbx_description
1 polymer ?
#
loop_
_entity_poly.entity_id
_entity_poly.type
_entity_poly.pdbx_seq_one_letter_code
_entity_poly.pdbx_strand_id
1 'polypeptide(L)'
;MLNFVKRPIRRAVIRASGLASAAVLVMAVAASASSPAAVRGSAQAAGPAAQAATSTTPMFPAFGRRADGHLYDYEPAGTGGFRSAVDLGGGFGNATAIVQNNVSAAGASDLYFRMGGALYYTAERGIETKLLGTGWDQFDLLVAGGNFGGAAQPDLIAREPSGALWLYQAAADGVLAAKVRLGTGFQGMDRIIGRADFTGDGKADLITRSTGGTLFLFPGSGNAVTDAVCTGRLTVSAGWNTYNVLISTGDQNGDGKADLIASDAAGALWLFKGTGDSAAPFAARVQIGSSGWSSFNTLF
;
A
#
# COMPACT_ATOMS: atom_id res chain seq x y z
N MET A 1 6.54 19.94 -18.37
CA MET A 1 7.10 18.73 -19.00
C MET A 1 8.25 18.25 -18.10
N LEU A 2 7.96 17.44 -17.07
CA LEU A 2 9.00 16.91 -16.19
C LEU A 2 9.68 15.72 -16.88
N ASN A 3 10.98 15.85 -17.12
CA ASN A 3 11.82 14.76 -17.60
C ASN A 3 12.04 13.75 -16.46
N PHE A 4 11.25 12.67 -16.45
CA PHE A 4 11.56 11.50 -15.62
C PHE A 4 12.80 10.81 -16.19
N VAL A 5 13.93 10.99 -15.51
CA VAL A 5 15.21 10.39 -15.88
C VAL A 5 15.10 8.87 -15.73
N LYS A 6 15.23 8.14 -16.85
CA LYS A 6 15.29 6.67 -16.92
C LYS A 6 16.59 6.17 -16.28
N ARG A 7 16.63 6.02 -14.95
CA ARG A 7 17.69 5.27 -14.28
C ARG A 7 17.16 3.90 -13.81
N PRO A 8 17.82 2.78 -14.19
CA PRO A 8 17.49 1.46 -13.67
C PRO A 8 17.83 1.36 -12.17
N ILE A 9 17.13 0.49 -11.45
CA ILE A 9 17.45 0.14 -10.06
C ILE A 9 18.87 -0.41 -10.05
N ARG A 10 19.77 0.23 -9.30
CA ARG A 10 21.12 -0.31 -9.09
C ARG A 10 20.99 -1.55 -8.22
N ARG A 11 21.66 -2.64 -8.62
CA ARG A 11 21.63 -3.95 -7.92
C ARG A 11 21.74 -3.73 -6.40
N ALA A 12 20.72 -4.14 -5.65
CA ALA A 12 20.83 -4.28 -4.21
C ALA A 12 21.83 -5.40 -3.91
N VAL A 13 23.10 -5.06 -3.71
CA VAL A 13 24.10 -6.01 -3.23
C VAL A 13 23.87 -6.15 -1.72
N ILE A 14 22.94 -7.03 -1.33
CA ILE A 14 22.74 -7.38 0.08
C ILE A 14 23.88 -8.34 0.45
N ARG A 15 24.99 -7.78 0.97
CA ARG A 15 25.97 -8.60 1.70
C ARG A 15 25.37 -8.91 3.07
N ALA A 16 24.79 -10.10 3.22
CA ALA A 16 24.42 -10.64 4.51
C ALA A 16 25.69 -10.80 5.36
N SER A 17 26.03 -9.74 6.11
CA SER A 17 27.12 -9.74 7.06
C SER A 17 26.49 -10.07 8.41
N GLY A 18 26.64 -11.31 8.86
CA GLY A 18 26.20 -11.70 10.19
C GLY A 18 26.89 -10.83 11.24
N LEU A 19 26.12 -10.12 12.06
CA LEU A 19 26.64 -9.36 13.19
C LEU A 19 25.97 -9.84 14.48
N ALA A 20 26.83 -10.23 15.41
CA ALA A 20 26.52 -10.72 16.73
C ALA A 20 25.85 -9.65 17.60
N SER A 21 24.92 -10.09 18.43
CA SER A 21 24.17 -9.28 19.40
C SER A 21 25.10 -8.53 20.38
N ALA A 22 24.92 -7.22 20.48
CA ALA A 22 25.39 -6.44 21.62
C ALA A 22 24.17 -5.83 22.33
N ALA A 23 23.93 -6.25 23.57
CA ALA A 23 22.88 -5.72 24.43
C ALA A 23 23.28 -4.34 24.96
N VAL A 24 22.42 -3.33 24.78
CA VAL A 24 22.55 -2.01 25.41
C VAL A 24 21.62 -1.95 26.62
N LEU A 25 22.21 -1.72 27.78
CA LEU A 25 21.53 -1.45 29.06
C LEU A 25 21.10 0.02 29.09
N VAL A 26 19.79 0.30 29.17
CA VAL A 26 19.28 1.66 29.41
C VAL A 26 18.89 1.78 30.90
N MET A 27 19.58 2.67 31.62
CA MET A 27 19.16 3.09 32.97
C MET A 27 18.04 4.11 32.85
N ALA A 28 16.94 3.87 33.59
CA ALA A 28 15.86 4.83 33.78
C ALA A 28 16.27 5.89 34.82
N VAL A 29 16.12 7.17 34.46
CA VAL A 29 16.10 8.27 35.45
C VAL A 29 14.66 8.74 35.58
N ALA A 30 14.12 8.59 36.78
CA ALA A 30 12.79 9.08 37.16
C ALA A 30 12.83 10.61 37.34
N ALA A 31 11.96 11.33 36.63
CA ALA A 31 11.68 12.74 36.91
C ALA A 31 10.38 12.82 37.75
N SER A 32 10.51 13.42 38.94
CA SER A 32 9.44 13.62 39.91
C SER A 32 8.42 14.67 39.46
N ALA A 33 7.14 14.36 39.70
CA ALA A 33 6.00 15.22 39.44
C ALA A 33 5.87 16.40 40.42
N SER A 34 5.36 17.53 39.94
CA SER A 34 4.77 18.59 40.76
C SER A 34 3.44 19.05 40.12
N SER A 35 2.35 18.95 40.87
CA SER A 35 0.99 19.39 40.49
C SER A 35 0.72 20.87 40.88
N PRO A 36 -0.47 21.45 40.66
CA PRO A 36 -0.76 22.33 39.52
C PRO A 36 -1.13 23.77 39.95
N ALA A 37 -1.00 24.74 39.05
CA ALA A 37 -1.58 26.08 39.22
C ALA A 37 -2.70 26.33 38.20
N ALA A 38 -3.85 26.72 38.70
CA ALA A 38 -5.06 27.04 37.94
C ALA A 38 -4.88 28.32 37.12
N VAL A 39 -5.33 28.31 35.85
CA VAL A 39 -5.58 29.53 35.08
C VAL A 39 -6.96 29.44 34.43
N ARG A 40 -7.71 30.54 34.61
CA ARG A 40 -9.09 30.77 34.22
C ARG A 40 -9.24 30.86 32.70
N GLY A 41 -10.45 30.52 32.24
CA GLY A 41 -10.80 30.42 30.82
C GLY A 41 -10.60 31.70 30.01
N SER A 42 -10.20 31.50 28.76
CA SER A 42 -10.44 32.43 27.67
C SER A 42 -11.03 31.63 26.50
N ALA A 43 -12.16 32.10 25.98
CA ALA A 43 -12.86 31.50 24.86
C ALA A 43 -11.94 31.49 23.63
N GLN A 44 -11.70 30.32 23.06
CA GLN A 44 -10.89 30.15 21.86
C GLN A 44 -11.76 30.51 20.65
N ALA A 45 -11.45 31.65 20.03
CA ALA A 45 -12.05 32.06 18.77
C ALA A 45 -11.78 30.98 17.70
N ALA A 46 -12.82 30.62 16.97
CA ALA A 46 -12.74 29.68 15.86
C ALA A 46 -11.72 30.18 14.83
N GLY A 47 -10.64 29.43 14.64
CA GLY A 47 -9.70 29.64 13.53
C GLY A 47 -10.42 29.42 12.19
N PRO A 48 -10.00 30.10 11.12
CA PRO A 48 -10.66 30.00 9.83
C PRO A 48 -10.65 28.54 9.36
N ALA A 49 -11.83 28.07 8.93
CA ALA A 49 -12.03 26.75 8.35
C ALA A 49 -10.97 26.49 7.28
N ALA A 50 -10.23 25.38 7.44
CA ALA A 50 -9.31 24.89 6.42
C ALA A 50 -10.09 24.76 5.10
N GLN A 51 -9.63 25.47 4.07
CA GLN A 51 -10.12 25.27 2.71
C GLN A 51 -10.00 23.78 2.37
N ALA A 52 -11.13 23.17 2.00
CA ALA A 52 -11.15 21.83 1.46
C ALA A 52 -10.20 21.78 0.26
N ALA A 53 -9.05 21.13 0.44
CA ALA A 53 -8.18 20.79 -0.66
C ALA A 53 -9.00 19.90 -1.60
N THR A 54 -9.11 20.28 -2.87
CA THR A 54 -9.62 19.41 -3.91
C THR A 54 -8.63 18.26 -4.06
N SER A 55 -8.83 17.17 -3.30
CA SER A 55 -7.96 16.00 -3.36
C SER A 55 -8.20 15.28 -4.69
N THR A 56 -7.37 15.57 -5.68
CA THR A 56 -7.28 14.72 -6.87
C THR A 56 -6.79 13.36 -6.42
N THR A 57 -7.60 12.32 -6.60
CA THR A 57 -7.17 10.95 -6.33
C THR A 57 -5.85 10.68 -7.05
N PRO A 58 -4.80 10.21 -6.36
CA PRO A 58 -3.50 10.01 -6.97
C PRO A 58 -3.52 8.86 -7.97
N MET A 59 -2.57 8.88 -8.88
CA MET A 59 -2.34 7.86 -9.90
C MET A 59 -0.97 7.25 -9.68
N PHE A 60 -0.89 5.93 -9.75
CA PHE A 60 0.32 5.20 -9.42
C PHE A 60 0.65 4.15 -10.48
N PRO A 61 1.94 3.89 -10.76
CA PRO A 61 2.30 2.80 -11.67
C PRO A 61 1.94 1.45 -11.08
N ALA A 62 1.70 0.49 -11.98
CA ALA A 62 1.63 -0.93 -11.63
C ALA A 62 3.01 -1.56 -11.82
N PHE A 63 3.45 -2.36 -10.86
CA PHE A 63 4.74 -3.02 -10.89
C PHE A 63 4.56 -4.52 -11.11
N GLY A 64 5.25 -5.05 -12.12
CA GLY A 64 5.23 -6.46 -12.48
C GLY A 64 6.57 -7.12 -12.20
N ARG A 65 6.58 -8.24 -11.47
CA ARG A 65 7.75 -9.10 -11.35
C ARG A 65 7.63 -10.32 -12.24
N ARG A 66 8.66 -10.58 -13.04
CA ARG A 66 8.77 -11.80 -13.86
C ARG A 66 9.59 -12.88 -13.17
N ALA A 67 9.57 -14.09 -13.74
CA ALA A 67 10.26 -15.27 -13.20
C ALA A 67 11.79 -15.13 -13.12
N ASP A 68 12.39 -14.25 -13.92
CA ASP A 68 13.80 -13.87 -13.85
C ASP A 68 14.14 -12.95 -12.66
N GLY A 69 13.14 -12.53 -11.89
CA GLY A 69 13.28 -11.62 -10.77
C GLY A 69 13.49 -10.15 -11.15
N HIS A 70 13.26 -9.79 -12.43
CA HIS A 70 13.20 -8.40 -12.87
C HIS A 70 11.87 -7.75 -12.50
N LEU A 71 11.94 -6.46 -12.14
CA LEU A 71 10.78 -5.60 -11.95
C LEU A 71 10.55 -4.73 -13.17
N TYR A 72 9.28 -4.60 -13.56
CA TYR A 72 8.83 -3.78 -14.67
C TYR A 72 7.83 -2.75 -14.15
N ASP A 73 8.00 -1.52 -14.60
CA ASP A 73 7.15 -0.37 -14.28
C ASP A 73 6.18 -0.10 -15.43
N TYR A 74 4.89 -0.06 -15.10
CA TYR A 74 3.81 0.28 -16.02
C TYR A 74 3.16 1.60 -15.57
N GLU A 75 3.61 2.68 -16.20
CA GLU A 75 3.05 4.02 -15.96
C GLU A 75 1.63 4.14 -16.54
N PRO A 76 0.67 4.69 -15.81
CA PRO A 76 -0.67 4.95 -16.32
C PRO A 76 -0.65 5.91 -17.51
N ALA A 77 -1.53 5.67 -18.48
CA ALA A 77 -1.76 6.58 -19.59
C ALA A 77 -2.65 7.77 -19.18
N GLY A 78 -3.42 7.63 -18.08
CA GLY A 78 -4.41 8.60 -17.63
C GLY A 78 -5.72 8.58 -18.44
N THR A 79 -5.91 7.56 -19.26
CA THR A 79 -7.12 7.30 -20.06
C THR A 79 -7.62 5.87 -19.87
N GLY A 80 -7.16 5.20 -18.80
CA GLY A 80 -7.54 3.85 -18.42
C GLY A 80 -6.56 2.73 -18.83
N GLY A 81 -5.56 3.02 -19.65
CA GLY A 81 -4.52 2.05 -20.06
C GLY A 81 -3.16 2.30 -19.42
N PHE A 82 -2.19 1.43 -19.74
CA PHE A 82 -0.79 1.60 -19.36
C PHE A 82 0.08 2.00 -20.56
N ARG A 83 1.15 2.72 -20.27
CA ARG A 83 2.26 2.96 -21.21
C ARG A 83 3.12 1.70 -21.33
N SER A 84 4.05 1.71 -22.29
CA SER A 84 5.02 0.63 -22.45
C SER A 84 5.87 0.47 -21.19
N ALA A 85 6.11 -0.79 -20.82
CA ALA A 85 6.86 -1.16 -19.65
C ALA A 85 8.29 -0.59 -19.66
N VAL A 86 8.78 -0.19 -18.50
CA VAL A 86 10.20 0.10 -18.27
C VAL A 86 10.78 -0.99 -17.39
N ASP A 87 11.83 -1.67 -17.86
CA ASP A 87 12.60 -2.60 -17.02
C ASP A 87 13.37 -1.80 -15.98
N LEU A 88 13.03 -2.03 -14.71
CA LEU A 88 13.70 -1.42 -13.56
C LEU A 88 14.92 -2.23 -13.12
N GLY A 89 15.10 -3.47 -13.58
CA GLY A 89 16.22 -4.34 -13.25
C GLY A 89 15.86 -5.49 -12.30
N GLY A 90 16.84 -6.39 -12.10
CA GLY A 90 16.72 -7.60 -11.28
C GLY A 90 17.16 -7.45 -9.83
N GLY A 91 17.18 -8.58 -9.11
CA GLY A 91 17.57 -8.67 -7.69
C GLY A 91 16.43 -9.07 -6.76
N PHE A 92 15.21 -9.19 -7.29
CA PHE A 92 14.02 -9.52 -6.51
C PHE A 92 13.55 -10.96 -6.68
N GLY A 93 14.37 -11.84 -7.28
CA GLY A 93 14.02 -13.25 -7.50
C GLY A 93 13.73 -14.00 -6.20
N ASN A 94 14.50 -13.73 -5.14
CA ASN A 94 14.33 -14.35 -3.83
C ASN A 94 13.40 -13.57 -2.89
N ALA A 95 12.81 -12.46 -3.35
CA ALA A 95 11.88 -11.70 -2.52
C ALA A 95 10.57 -12.49 -2.38
N THR A 96 10.09 -12.67 -1.15
CA THR A 96 8.82 -13.36 -0.88
C THR A 96 7.63 -12.40 -0.85
N ALA A 97 7.89 -11.10 -0.73
CA ALA A 97 6.90 -10.03 -0.84
C ALA A 97 7.58 -8.76 -1.36
N ILE A 98 6.88 -7.98 -2.16
CA ILE A 98 7.30 -6.66 -2.66
C ILE A 98 6.06 -5.78 -2.65
N VAL A 99 6.20 -4.58 -2.09
CA VAL A 99 5.12 -3.63 -1.94
C VAL A 99 5.62 -2.27 -2.40
N GLN A 100 4.90 -1.66 -3.32
CA GLN A 100 5.15 -0.28 -3.71
C GLN A 100 4.51 0.66 -2.69
N ASN A 101 5.34 1.42 -1.99
CA ASN A 101 4.88 2.36 -0.98
C ASN A 101 5.76 3.60 -1.05
N ASN A 102 5.31 4.59 -1.83
CA ASN A 102 6.05 5.82 -2.12
C ASN A 102 6.10 6.74 -0.89
N VAL A 103 7.06 6.47 0.00
CA VAL A 103 7.18 7.06 1.34
C VAL A 103 8.11 8.27 1.38
N SER A 104 9.00 8.38 0.40
CA SER A 104 9.89 9.52 0.25
C SER A 104 9.24 10.64 -0.56
N ALA A 105 9.69 11.87 -0.31
CA ALA A 105 9.26 13.04 -1.07
C ALA A 105 9.86 13.11 -2.49
N ALA A 106 10.73 12.16 -2.87
CA ALA A 106 11.54 12.22 -4.08
C ALA A 106 10.78 11.88 -5.36
N GLY A 107 9.51 11.44 -5.26
CA GLY A 107 8.63 11.21 -6.41
C GLY A 107 8.97 9.99 -7.25
N ALA A 108 9.96 9.18 -6.85
CA ALA A 108 10.24 7.87 -7.41
C ALA A 108 9.63 6.79 -6.50
N SER A 109 9.09 5.72 -7.09
CA SER A 109 8.48 4.63 -6.33
C SER A 109 9.47 3.97 -5.36
N ASP A 110 9.23 4.14 -4.07
CA ASP A 110 9.92 3.39 -3.03
C ASP A 110 9.25 2.03 -2.80
N LEU A 111 10.06 1.06 -2.37
CA LEU A 111 9.62 -0.31 -2.15
C LEU A 111 9.91 -0.77 -0.73
N TYR A 112 8.95 -1.50 -0.16
CA TYR A 112 9.24 -2.46 0.90
C TYR A 112 9.34 -3.85 0.27
N PHE A 113 10.31 -4.65 0.69
CA PHE A 113 10.41 -6.03 0.23
C PHE A 113 10.89 -6.96 1.33
N ARG A 114 10.38 -8.19 1.33
CA ARG A 114 10.78 -9.24 2.26
C ARG A 114 11.69 -10.24 1.58
N MET A 115 12.83 -10.54 2.20
CA MET A 115 13.79 -11.53 1.70
C MET A 115 14.47 -12.21 2.89
N GLY A 116 14.43 -13.55 2.92
CA GLY A 116 15.03 -14.34 4.01
C GLY A 116 14.50 -13.98 5.40
N GLY A 117 13.20 -13.69 5.52
CA GLY A 117 12.56 -13.29 6.77
C GLY A 117 12.87 -11.88 7.28
N ALA A 118 13.67 -11.13 6.56
CA ALA A 118 13.92 -9.72 6.83
C ALA A 118 13.07 -8.81 5.96
N LEU A 119 12.59 -7.70 6.53
CA LEU A 119 11.98 -6.61 5.78
C LEU A 119 13.04 -5.56 5.47
N TYR A 120 13.05 -5.13 4.22
CA TYR A 120 13.88 -4.04 3.73
C TYR A 120 12.99 -2.93 3.19
N TYR A 121 13.47 -1.70 3.32
CA TYR A 121 12.97 -0.55 2.59
C TYR A 121 14.03 -0.11 1.59
N THR A 122 13.60 0.33 0.41
CA THR A 122 14.51 0.97 -0.54
C THR A 122 13.88 2.21 -1.15
N ALA A 123 14.62 3.31 -1.03
CA ALA A 123 14.25 4.61 -1.58
C ALA A 123 14.72 4.74 -3.03
N GLU A 124 13.99 5.54 -3.80
CA GLU A 124 14.43 6.13 -5.07
C GLU A 124 15.05 5.12 -6.04
N ARG A 125 14.37 4.00 -6.30
CA ARG A 125 14.88 2.94 -7.18
C ARG A 125 16.24 2.38 -6.74
N GLY A 126 16.44 2.11 -5.46
CA GLY A 126 17.64 1.40 -5.00
C GLY A 126 18.83 2.31 -4.69
N ILE A 127 18.65 3.63 -4.59
CA ILE A 127 19.74 4.53 -4.19
C ILE A 127 20.11 4.30 -2.72
N GLU A 128 19.11 4.02 -1.88
CA GLU A 128 19.31 3.64 -0.49
C GLU A 128 18.49 2.37 -0.21
N THR A 129 19.10 1.38 0.46
CA THR A 129 18.40 0.18 0.95
C THR A 129 18.74 -0.02 2.41
N LYS A 130 17.69 -0.13 3.25
CA LYS A 130 17.78 -0.31 4.70
C LYS A 130 17.19 -1.64 5.11
N LEU A 131 17.86 -2.35 6.00
CA LEU A 131 17.26 -3.43 6.78
C LEU A 131 16.40 -2.80 7.88
N LEU A 132 15.11 -3.11 7.92
CA LEU A 132 14.20 -2.62 8.95
C LEU A 132 14.02 -3.60 10.10
N GLY A 133 14.27 -4.89 9.86
CA GLY A 133 14.26 -5.92 10.90
C GLY A 133 14.07 -7.33 10.36
N THR A 134 14.25 -8.31 11.23
CA THR A 134 14.05 -9.74 10.97
C THR A 134 12.72 -10.24 11.54
N GLY A 135 12.32 -11.47 11.19
CA GLY A 135 11.09 -12.10 11.71
C GLY A 135 9.82 -11.70 10.96
N TRP A 136 9.94 -11.05 9.81
CA TRP A 136 8.81 -10.64 8.96
C TRP A 136 8.16 -11.80 8.19
N ASP A 137 8.74 -13.01 8.25
CA ASP A 137 8.09 -14.24 7.77
C ASP A 137 6.91 -14.68 8.66
N GLN A 138 6.72 -14.05 9.83
CA GLN A 138 5.51 -14.25 10.65
C GLN A 138 4.23 -13.76 9.94
N PHE A 139 4.36 -12.89 8.94
CA PHE A 139 3.24 -12.37 8.14
C PHE A 139 3.13 -13.17 6.83
N ASP A 140 1.92 -13.51 6.39
CA ASP A 140 1.72 -14.24 5.13
C ASP A 140 1.48 -13.31 3.93
N LEU A 141 1.16 -12.03 4.19
CA LEU A 141 0.86 -11.03 3.17
C LEU A 141 1.28 -9.63 3.63
N LEU A 142 1.85 -8.86 2.71
CA LEU A 142 2.18 -7.44 2.85
C LEU A 142 1.51 -6.65 1.73
N VAL A 143 0.89 -5.52 2.05
CA VAL A 143 0.11 -4.68 1.11
C VAL A 143 0.36 -3.20 1.39
N ALA A 144 0.33 -2.38 0.35
CA ALA A 144 0.39 -0.93 0.50
C ALA A 144 -0.96 -0.43 1.05
N GLY A 145 -0.93 0.29 2.18
CA GLY A 145 -2.13 0.82 2.82
C GLY A 145 -2.61 2.14 2.23
N GLY A 146 -1.72 2.93 1.61
CA GLY A 146 -1.99 4.35 1.38
C GLY A 146 -2.07 5.11 2.70
N ASN A 147 -2.75 6.25 2.74
CA ASN A 147 -2.94 6.98 4.00
C ASN A 147 -4.13 6.42 4.80
N PHE A 148 -4.00 5.19 5.31
CA PHE A 148 -5.06 4.49 6.04
C PHE A 148 -5.14 4.95 7.50
N GLY A 149 -3.99 5.28 8.08
CA GLY A 149 -3.82 5.67 9.47
C GLY A 149 -3.76 7.17 9.74
N GLY A 150 -3.80 8.01 8.69
CA GLY A 150 -3.81 9.46 8.80
C GLY A 150 -2.44 10.14 8.82
N ALA A 151 -1.34 9.38 8.66
CA ALA A 151 0.00 9.94 8.58
C ALA A 151 0.26 10.60 7.21
N ALA A 152 1.27 11.47 7.14
CA ALA A 152 1.64 12.11 5.88
C ALA A 152 2.15 11.12 4.83
N GLN A 153 2.76 10.01 5.27
CA GLN A 153 3.30 8.97 4.40
C GLN A 153 2.37 7.77 4.32
N PRO A 154 2.38 7.03 3.19
CA PRO A 154 1.53 5.87 3.06
C PRO A 154 1.99 4.73 3.97
N ASP A 155 1.02 4.05 4.55
CA ASP A 155 1.21 2.99 5.51
C ASP A 155 1.51 1.64 4.86
N LEU A 156 2.11 0.74 5.62
CA LEU A 156 2.24 -0.68 5.28
C LEU A 156 1.21 -1.49 6.07
N ILE A 157 0.50 -2.40 5.39
CA ILE A 157 -0.39 -3.37 6.04
C ILE A 157 0.25 -4.75 5.95
N ALA A 158 0.25 -5.47 7.07
CA ALA A 158 0.72 -6.85 7.15
C ALA A 158 -0.37 -7.76 7.73
N ARG A 159 -0.48 -8.97 7.20
CA ARG A 159 -1.41 -9.99 7.69
C ARG A 159 -0.66 -11.13 8.35
N GLU A 160 -1.11 -11.54 9.52
CA GLU A 160 -0.71 -12.81 10.14
C GLU A 160 -1.56 -13.96 9.57
N PRO A 161 -1.05 -15.21 9.53
CA PRO A 161 -1.82 -16.38 9.10
C PRO A 161 -3.16 -16.59 9.85
N SER A 162 -3.25 -16.07 11.09
CA SER A 162 -4.47 -16.04 11.90
C SER A 162 -5.59 -15.18 11.30
N GLY A 163 -5.27 -14.32 10.33
CA GLY A 163 -6.16 -13.33 9.75
C GLY A 163 -6.16 -11.98 10.46
N ALA A 164 -5.25 -11.75 11.43
CA ALA A 164 -5.05 -10.44 12.01
C ALA A 164 -4.35 -9.52 11.01
N LEU A 165 -4.92 -8.35 10.75
CA LEU A 165 -4.29 -7.27 10.00
C LEU A 165 -3.66 -6.26 10.95
N TRP A 166 -2.44 -5.86 10.63
CA TRP A 166 -1.65 -4.89 11.34
C TRP A 166 -1.27 -3.75 10.38
N LEU A 167 -1.49 -2.53 10.83
CA LEU A 167 -1.08 -1.31 10.15
C LEU A 167 0.24 -0.80 10.75
N TYR A 168 1.16 -0.40 9.90
CA TYR A 168 2.41 0.24 10.25
C TYR A 168 2.48 1.59 9.55
N GLN A 169 2.47 2.67 10.33
CA GLN A 169 2.67 4.01 9.78
C GLN A 169 4.15 4.23 9.46
N ALA A 170 4.44 4.75 8.28
CA ALA A 170 5.81 4.99 7.83
C ALA A 170 6.26 6.43 8.15
N ALA A 171 7.53 6.58 8.51
CA ALA A 171 8.24 7.85 8.46
C ALA A 171 8.83 8.05 7.05
N ALA A 172 9.15 9.30 6.68
CA ALA A 172 9.63 9.66 5.33
C ALA A 172 10.94 8.97 4.90
N ASP A 173 11.66 8.36 5.84
CA ASP A 173 12.89 7.63 5.61
C ASP A 173 12.67 6.10 5.50
N GLY A 174 11.42 5.65 5.50
CA GLY A 174 11.00 4.25 5.37
C GLY A 174 10.92 3.48 6.71
N VAL A 175 11.23 4.11 7.84
CA VAL A 175 11.12 3.45 9.14
C VAL A 175 9.64 3.31 9.53
N LEU A 176 9.27 2.15 10.05
CA LEU A 176 7.91 1.83 10.46
C LEU A 176 7.72 2.07 11.96
N ALA A 177 6.62 2.72 12.32
CA ALA A 177 6.17 2.87 13.71
C ALA A 177 5.70 1.53 14.30
N ALA A 178 5.36 1.55 15.60
CA ALA A 178 4.74 0.40 16.25
C ALA A 178 3.42 0.02 15.55
N LYS A 179 3.17 -1.28 15.42
CA LYS A 179 1.99 -1.79 14.74
C LYS A 179 0.71 -1.50 15.52
N VAL A 180 -0.35 -1.13 14.80
CA VAL A 180 -1.72 -1.03 15.33
C VAL A 180 -2.60 -2.07 14.66
N ARG A 181 -3.53 -2.65 15.41
CA ARG A 181 -4.42 -3.67 14.87
C ARG A 181 -5.45 -3.02 13.96
N LEU A 182 -5.42 -3.38 12.68
CA LEU A 182 -6.38 -2.91 11.68
C LEU A 182 -7.64 -3.77 11.67
N GLY A 183 -7.53 -5.09 11.91
CA GLY A 183 -8.73 -5.92 11.98
C GLY A 183 -8.55 -7.42 12.19
N THR A 184 -9.69 -8.02 12.55
CA THR A 184 -10.13 -9.43 12.60
C THR A 184 -10.37 -10.20 11.30
N GLY A 185 -10.02 -11.48 11.20
CA GLY A 185 -10.83 -12.40 10.39
C GLY A 185 -10.52 -12.42 8.89
N PHE A 186 -9.32 -12.00 8.50
CA PHE A 186 -8.89 -11.92 7.11
C PHE A 186 -8.21 -13.19 6.58
N GLN A 187 -8.18 -14.29 7.34
CA GLN A 187 -7.58 -15.56 6.93
C GLN A 187 -8.31 -16.23 5.75
N GLY A 188 -9.60 -15.90 5.57
CA GLY A 188 -10.40 -16.35 4.43
C GLY A 188 -10.29 -15.47 3.19
N MET A 189 -9.44 -14.44 3.20
CA MET A 189 -9.23 -13.54 2.07
C MET A 189 -7.98 -13.96 1.30
N ASP A 190 -8.08 -14.15 -0.02
CA ASP A 190 -6.91 -14.51 -0.85
C ASP A 190 -6.30 -13.29 -1.54
N ARG A 191 -7.01 -12.14 -1.55
CA ARG A 191 -6.52 -10.84 -2.01
C ARG A 191 -6.93 -9.75 -1.02
N ILE A 192 -6.01 -8.82 -0.76
CA ILE A 192 -6.23 -7.58 -0.03
C ILE A 192 -5.54 -6.49 -0.83
N ILE A 193 -6.26 -5.43 -1.16
CA ILE A 193 -5.83 -4.33 -2.00
C ILE A 193 -6.15 -3.07 -1.21
N GLY A 194 -5.13 -2.27 -0.90
CA GLY A 194 -5.30 -0.99 -0.21
C GLY A 194 -4.99 0.19 -1.13
N ARG A 195 -4.57 1.30 -0.51
CA ARG A 195 -3.98 2.48 -1.15
C ARG A 195 -4.93 3.41 -1.93
N ALA A 196 -6.22 3.13 -1.93
CA ALA A 196 -7.19 3.84 -2.74
C ALA A 196 -8.43 4.24 -1.92
N ASP A 197 -9.01 5.39 -2.24
CA ASP A 197 -10.32 5.84 -1.73
C ASP A 197 -11.42 5.39 -2.71
N PHE A 198 -12.08 4.28 -2.40
CA PHE A 198 -13.14 3.71 -3.22
C PHE A 198 -14.52 4.26 -2.84
N THR A 199 -14.65 4.80 -1.63
CA THR A 199 -15.88 5.40 -1.10
C THR A 199 -16.06 6.87 -1.47
N GLY A 200 -15.00 7.54 -1.93
CA GLY A 200 -14.99 8.97 -2.25
C GLY A 200 -15.00 9.87 -1.01
N ASP A 201 -14.68 9.35 0.17
CA ASP A 201 -14.78 10.07 1.44
C ASP A 201 -13.46 10.77 1.86
N GLY A 202 -12.44 10.69 1.01
CA GLY A 202 -11.11 11.24 1.22
C GLY A 202 -10.17 10.35 2.03
N LYS A 203 -10.58 9.13 2.39
CA LYS A 203 -9.78 8.20 3.20
C LYS A 203 -9.44 6.95 2.40
N ALA A 204 -8.29 6.34 2.70
CA ALA A 204 -7.93 5.09 2.07
C ALA A 204 -8.83 3.95 2.57
N ASP A 205 -9.23 3.08 1.66
CA ASP A 205 -10.10 1.93 1.87
C ASP A 205 -9.38 0.63 1.51
N LEU A 206 -9.95 -0.51 1.92
CA LEU A 206 -9.51 -1.83 1.43
C LEU A 206 -10.57 -2.47 0.55
N ILE A 207 -10.12 -3.02 -0.57
CA ILE A 207 -10.85 -4.05 -1.30
C ILE A 207 -10.23 -5.40 -0.97
N THR A 208 -11.06 -6.38 -0.65
CA THR A 208 -10.60 -7.76 -0.41
C THR A 208 -11.40 -8.73 -1.24
N ARG A 209 -10.81 -9.90 -1.52
CA ARG A 209 -11.52 -11.03 -2.11
C ARG A 209 -11.46 -12.21 -1.17
N SER A 210 -12.60 -12.82 -0.88
CA SER A 210 -12.64 -14.10 -0.18
C SER A 210 -12.18 -15.24 -1.10
N THR A 211 -11.73 -16.35 -0.51
CA THR A 211 -11.47 -17.59 -1.27
C THR A 211 -12.70 -18.09 -2.05
N GLY A 212 -13.90 -17.74 -1.63
CA GLY A 212 -15.16 -18.00 -2.35
C GLY A 212 -15.43 -17.05 -3.54
N GLY A 213 -14.57 -16.05 -3.77
CA GLY A 213 -14.68 -15.12 -4.89
C GLY A 213 -15.62 -13.94 -4.66
N THR A 214 -15.98 -13.66 -3.41
CA THR A 214 -16.74 -12.46 -3.05
C THR A 214 -15.80 -11.32 -2.79
N LEU A 215 -16.04 -10.19 -3.45
CA LEU A 215 -15.35 -8.94 -3.21
C LEU A 215 -16.04 -8.17 -2.07
N PHE A 216 -15.26 -7.69 -1.12
CA PHE A 216 -15.71 -6.84 -0.02
C PHE A 216 -14.96 -5.52 -0.02
N LEU A 217 -15.66 -4.44 0.35
CA LEU A 217 -15.11 -3.13 0.62
C LEU A 217 -15.08 -2.90 2.14
N PHE A 218 -13.95 -2.45 2.65
CA PHE A 218 -13.77 -2.04 4.04
C PHE A 218 -13.38 -0.57 4.07
N PRO A 219 -14.34 0.33 4.38
CA PRO A 219 -14.04 1.74 4.47
C PRO A 219 -13.08 2.06 5.61
N GLY A 220 -12.06 2.86 5.32
CA GLY A 220 -11.09 3.30 6.33
C GLY A 220 -11.62 4.41 7.22
N SER A 221 -11.10 4.51 8.44
CA SER A 221 -11.39 5.63 9.35
C SER A 221 -10.41 6.79 9.20
N GLY A 222 -9.27 6.57 8.55
CA GLY A 222 -8.17 7.53 8.46
C GLY A 222 -7.46 7.80 9.79
N ASN A 223 -7.69 6.96 10.81
CA ASN A 223 -7.18 7.16 12.15
C ASN A 223 -6.70 5.85 12.77
N ALA A 224 -5.38 5.71 12.89
CA ALA A 224 -4.71 4.53 13.44
C ALA A 224 -4.57 4.54 14.97
N VAL A 225 -5.25 5.40 15.73
CA VAL A 225 -5.05 5.49 17.19
C VAL A 225 -5.99 4.55 17.98
N THR A 226 -6.96 3.91 17.34
CA THR A 226 -7.92 2.99 17.98
C THR A 226 -8.05 1.68 17.20
N ASP A 227 -8.59 0.63 17.81
CA ASP A 227 -8.90 -0.67 17.16
C ASP A 227 -10.08 -0.58 16.15
N ALA A 228 -10.46 0.63 15.70
CA ALA A 228 -11.53 0.91 14.75
C ALA A 228 -10.99 1.55 13.46
N VAL A 229 -9.89 1.01 12.95
CA VAL A 229 -9.22 1.52 11.74
C VAL A 229 -10.09 1.32 10.48
N CYS A 230 -10.90 0.26 10.44
CA CYS A 230 -12.00 0.13 9.46
C CYS A 230 -13.35 0.41 10.13
N THR A 231 -14.26 1.08 9.41
CA THR A 231 -15.58 1.46 9.95
C THR A 231 -16.68 0.44 9.67
N GLY A 232 -16.40 -0.56 8.82
CA GLY A 232 -17.35 -1.62 8.50
C GLY A 232 -16.89 -2.54 7.38
N ARG A 233 -17.81 -3.38 6.90
CA ARG A 233 -17.63 -4.27 5.74
C ARG A 233 -18.87 -4.24 4.86
N LEU A 234 -18.68 -3.94 3.59
CA LEU A 234 -19.71 -3.95 2.56
C LEU A 234 -19.43 -5.08 1.56
N THR A 235 -20.47 -5.82 1.18
CA THR A 235 -20.36 -6.80 0.09
C THR A 235 -20.48 -6.05 -1.23
N VAL A 236 -19.49 -6.17 -2.11
CA VAL A 236 -19.53 -5.58 -3.44
C VAL A 236 -20.24 -6.51 -4.41
N SER A 237 -19.69 -7.71 -4.65
CA SER A 237 -20.31 -8.75 -5.49
C SER A 237 -19.54 -10.07 -5.43
N ALA A 238 -20.17 -11.16 -5.88
CA ALA A 238 -19.53 -12.46 -6.05
C ALA A 238 -18.94 -12.64 -7.47
N GLY A 239 -18.23 -13.75 -7.72
CA GLY A 239 -17.75 -14.13 -9.06
C GLY A 239 -16.34 -13.65 -9.42
N TRP A 240 -15.60 -13.05 -8.49
CA TRP A 240 -14.26 -12.49 -8.72
C TRP A 240 -13.15 -13.54 -8.80
N ASN A 241 -13.47 -14.82 -8.64
CA ASN A 241 -12.55 -15.94 -8.85
C ASN A 241 -12.16 -16.13 -10.32
N THR A 242 -12.83 -15.45 -11.26
CA THR A 242 -12.44 -15.44 -12.67
C THR A 242 -11.16 -14.64 -12.94
N TYR A 243 -10.70 -13.83 -11.98
CA TYR A 243 -9.50 -13.01 -12.10
C TYR A 243 -8.35 -13.58 -11.28
N ASN A 244 -7.15 -13.61 -11.85
CA ASN A 244 -5.95 -14.10 -11.16
C ASN A 244 -5.24 -12.98 -10.39
N VAL A 245 -5.33 -11.77 -10.91
CA VAL A 245 -4.71 -10.56 -10.37
C VAL A 245 -5.80 -9.54 -10.07
N LEU A 246 -5.66 -8.86 -8.94
CA LEU A 246 -6.44 -7.70 -8.56
C LEU A 246 -5.49 -6.69 -7.91
N ILE A 247 -5.45 -5.46 -8.45
CA ILE A 247 -4.61 -4.37 -7.95
C ILE A 247 -5.39 -3.06 -8.01
N SER A 248 -4.94 -2.06 -7.25
CA SER A 248 -5.34 -0.68 -7.46
C SER A 248 -4.13 0.19 -7.69
N THR A 249 -4.32 1.16 -8.56
CA THR A 249 -3.31 2.12 -9.01
C THR A 249 -3.82 3.54 -8.82
N GLY A 250 -4.86 3.70 -7.99
CA GLY A 250 -5.57 4.96 -7.81
C GLY A 250 -6.44 5.29 -9.03
N ASP A 251 -6.48 6.56 -9.43
CA ASP A 251 -7.28 7.02 -10.57
C ASP A 251 -6.57 6.72 -11.89
N GLN A 252 -6.94 5.64 -12.55
CA GLN A 252 -6.29 5.19 -13.79
C GLN A 252 -6.77 5.89 -15.04
N ASN A 253 -7.97 6.44 -14.96
CA ASN A 253 -8.66 7.01 -16.10
C ASN A 253 -8.76 8.55 -16.05
N GLY A 254 -8.27 9.17 -14.98
CA GLY A 254 -8.18 10.61 -14.82
C GLY A 254 -9.50 11.28 -14.41
N ASP A 255 -10.47 10.53 -13.87
CA ASP A 255 -11.79 11.06 -13.47
C ASP A 255 -11.90 11.38 -11.97
N GLY A 256 -10.77 11.37 -11.27
CA GLY A 256 -10.63 11.73 -9.86
C GLY A 256 -11.06 10.64 -8.90
N LYS A 257 -11.31 9.40 -9.34
CA LYS A 257 -11.82 8.32 -8.49
C LYS A 257 -10.92 7.10 -8.56
N ALA A 258 -10.80 6.38 -7.44
CA ALA A 258 -9.91 5.23 -7.42
C ALA A 258 -10.50 4.04 -8.19
N ASP A 259 -9.68 3.47 -9.06
CA ASP A 259 -10.05 2.37 -9.93
C ASP A 259 -9.50 1.03 -9.41
N LEU A 260 -10.13 -0.06 -9.86
CA LEU A 260 -9.64 -1.41 -9.67
C LEU A 260 -9.25 -2.01 -11.02
N ILE A 261 -8.10 -2.69 -11.04
CA ILE A 261 -7.62 -3.41 -12.22
C ILE A 261 -7.62 -4.90 -11.91
N ALA A 262 -8.08 -5.68 -12.88
CA ALA A 262 -8.07 -7.14 -12.81
C ALA A 262 -7.45 -7.76 -14.05
N SER A 263 -6.72 -8.86 -13.90
CA SER A 263 -6.35 -9.72 -15.03
C SER A 263 -7.13 -11.02 -14.98
N ASP A 264 -7.70 -11.44 -16.11
CA ASP A 264 -8.35 -12.74 -16.19
C ASP A 264 -7.34 -13.88 -16.46
N ALA A 265 -7.86 -15.11 -16.51
CA ALA A 265 -7.06 -16.30 -16.78
C ALA A 265 -6.46 -16.35 -18.19
N ALA A 266 -7.07 -15.67 -19.17
CA ALA A 266 -6.53 -15.53 -20.52
C ALA A 266 -5.42 -14.47 -20.60
N GLY A 267 -5.20 -13.72 -19.51
CA GLY A 267 -4.20 -12.66 -19.43
C GLY A 267 -4.65 -11.34 -20.02
N ALA A 268 -5.95 -11.17 -20.31
CA ALA A 268 -6.51 -9.87 -20.62
C ALA A 268 -6.61 -9.03 -19.35
N LEU A 269 -6.45 -7.72 -19.51
CA LEU A 269 -6.51 -6.75 -18.43
C LEU A 269 -7.80 -5.94 -18.52
N TRP A 270 -8.44 -5.76 -17.38
CA TRP A 270 -9.74 -5.13 -17.24
C TRP A 270 -9.66 -3.98 -16.24
N LEU A 271 -10.22 -2.83 -16.62
CA LEU A 271 -10.42 -1.68 -15.76
C LEU A 271 -11.85 -1.70 -15.22
N PHE A 272 -11.99 -1.59 -13.92
CA PHE A 272 -13.23 -1.33 -13.22
C PHE A 272 -13.18 0.11 -12.71
N LYS A 273 -13.84 1.01 -13.44
CA LYS A 273 -13.86 2.43 -13.08
C LYS A 273 -14.52 2.63 -11.72
N GLY A 274 -13.86 3.35 -10.83
CA GLY A 274 -14.38 3.78 -9.55
C GLY A 274 -15.58 4.70 -9.72
N THR A 275 -16.57 4.55 -8.85
CA THR A 275 -17.72 5.48 -8.80
C THR A 275 -17.60 6.48 -7.66
N GLY A 276 -16.77 6.19 -6.65
CA GLY A 276 -16.72 6.96 -5.40
C GLY A 276 -18.01 6.80 -4.59
N ASP A 277 -18.70 5.67 -4.74
CA ASP A 277 -19.92 5.35 -3.99
C ASP A 277 -19.77 3.94 -3.40
N SER A 278 -19.75 3.88 -2.07
CA SER A 278 -19.64 2.63 -1.31
C SER A 278 -20.70 1.58 -1.63
N ALA A 279 -21.89 1.99 -2.10
CA ALA A 279 -22.98 1.07 -2.45
C ALA A 279 -22.78 0.44 -3.83
N ALA A 280 -22.02 1.08 -4.71
CA ALA A 280 -21.76 0.63 -6.07
C ALA A 280 -20.35 1.04 -6.52
N PRO A 281 -19.27 0.55 -5.88
CA PRO A 281 -17.94 1.15 -5.97
C PRO A 281 -17.31 1.08 -7.37
N PHE A 282 -17.82 0.21 -8.24
CA PHE A 282 -17.27 0.00 -9.58
C PHE A 282 -18.34 -0.01 -10.66
N ALA A 283 -18.02 0.62 -11.79
CA ALA A 283 -18.79 0.50 -13.03
C ALA A 283 -18.50 -0.82 -13.76
N ALA A 284 -19.19 -1.03 -14.89
CA ALA A 284 -18.92 -2.16 -15.78
C ALA A 284 -17.47 -2.14 -16.28
N ARG A 285 -16.85 -3.32 -16.36
CA ARG A 285 -15.45 -3.46 -16.77
C ARG A 285 -15.22 -3.05 -18.22
N VAL A 286 -14.07 -2.46 -18.51
CA VAL A 286 -13.58 -2.17 -19.86
C VAL A 286 -12.25 -2.89 -20.06
N GLN A 287 -12.05 -3.49 -21.24
CA GLN A 287 -10.77 -4.14 -21.55
C GLN A 287 -9.71 -3.07 -21.85
N ILE A 288 -8.57 -3.15 -21.16
CA ILE A 288 -7.45 -2.19 -21.27
C ILE A 288 -6.13 -2.86 -21.66
N GLY A 289 -6.14 -4.20 -21.77
CA GLY A 289 -5.03 -4.99 -22.28
C GLY A 289 -5.55 -6.29 -22.89
N SER A 290 -5.03 -6.68 -24.06
CA SER A 290 -5.54 -7.84 -24.79
C SER A 290 -5.00 -9.18 -24.28
N SER A 291 -3.75 -9.24 -23.82
CA SER A 291 -3.09 -10.48 -23.38
C SER A 291 -1.80 -10.21 -22.59
N GLY A 292 -1.21 -11.26 -22.01
CA GLY A 292 0.14 -11.25 -21.44
C GLY A 292 0.24 -10.81 -19.97
N TRP A 293 -0.84 -10.31 -19.35
CA TRP A 293 -0.82 -9.82 -17.98
C TRP A 293 -0.86 -10.92 -16.92
N SER A 294 -1.18 -12.15 -17.30
CA SER A 294 -1.06 -13.34 -16.45
C SER A 294 0.36 -13.92 -16.41
N SER A 295 1.31 -13.38 -17.18
CA SER A 295 2.70 -13.86 -17.22
C SER A 295 3.57 -13.36 -16.05
N PHE A 296 3.07 -12.39 -15.28
CA PHE A 296 3.76 -11.90 -14.08
C PHE A 296 3.56 -12.88 -12.93
N ASN A 297 4.64 -13.15 -12.20
CA ASN A 297 4.55 -13.89 -10.94
C ASN A 297 3.78 -13.08 -9.89
N THR A 298 3.96 -11.76 -9.92
CA THR A 298 3.25 -10.80 -9.08
C THR A 298 3.06 -9.50 -9.87
N LEU A 299 1.85 -8.96 -9.86
CA LEU A 299 1.52 -7.62 -10.31
C LEU A 299 0.90 -6.90 -9.12
N PHE A 300 1.36 -5.69 -8.80
CA PHE A 300 0.96 -4.92 -7.62
C PHE A 300 1.02 -3.41 -7.86
#